data_AF-A0A0K0D265-F1
#
_entry.id   AF-A0A0K0D265-F1
#
_cell.length_a   1.000
_cell.length_b   1.000
_cell.length_c   1.000
_cell.angle_alpha   90.00
_cell.angle_beta   90.00
_cell.angle_gamma   90.00
#
_symmetry.space_group_name_H-M   'P 1'
#
loop_
_entity.id
_entity.type
_entity.pdbx_description
1 polymer ?
#
loop_
_entity_poly.entity_id
_entity_poly.type
_entity_poly.pdbx_seq_one_letter_code
_entity_poly.pdbx_strand_id
1 'polypeptide(L)'
;MDLEKFYKEDHTFFKVIIGDFNAKIGPRRPEERHIGTHGLEWNEQGERLSEFTIATNTIHGNSQFQKPHPQRWMWKSPNGEYHNEIDHIKFA
;
A
#
# COMPACT_ATOMS: atom_id res chain seq x y z
N MET A 1 15.29 -29.67 -28.97
CA MET A 1 14.38 -28.83 -28.18
C MET A 1 15.27 -27.99 -27.29
N ASP A 2 15.41 -26.72 -27.64
CA ASP A 2 16.50 -25.86 -27.18
C ASP A 2 16.07 -25.10 -25.92
N LEU A 3 16.31 -25.71 -24.75
CA LEU A 3 15.93 -25.18 -23.44
C LEU A 3 16.58 -23.82 -23.14
N GLU A 4 17.74 -23.53 -23.74
CA GLU A 4 18.43 -22.24 -23.61
C GLU A 4 17.65 -21.08 -24.24
N LYS A 5 16.85 -21.37 -25.28
CA LYS A 5 16.03 -20.36 -25.97
C LYS A 5 14.82 -19.90 -25.15
N PHE A 6 14.41 -20.68 -24.14
CA PHE A 6 13.34 -20.35 -23.20
C PHE A 6 13.83 -19.44 -22.06
N TYR A 7 15.14 -19.47 -21.76
CA TYR A 7 15.82 -18.61 -20.79
C TYR A 7 16.38 -17.33 -21.45
N LYS A 8 15.73 -16.81 -22.49
CA LYS A 8 15.99 -15.45 -22.94
C LYS A 8 15.57 -14.49 -21.83
N GLU A 9 16.53 -14.16 -20.97
CA GLU A 9 16.58 -12.97 -20.09
C GLU A 9 15.21 -12.33 -19.84
N ASP A 10 14.34 -13.06 -19.13
CA ASP A 10 13.00 -12.60 -18.82
C ASP A 10 13.11 -11.60 -17.65
N HIS A 11 13.59 -10.40 -17.97
CA HIS A 11 13.76 -9.32 -17.02
C HIS A 11 12.38 -8.83 -16.58
N THR A 12 11.87 -9.44 -15.51
CA THR A 12 10.66 -8.96 -14.85
C THR A 12 11.03 -7.75 -13.99
N PHE A 13 10.40 -6.60 -14.27
CA PHE A 13 10.59 -5.38 -13.49
C PHE A 13 9.50 -5.26 -12.43
N PHE A 14 9.91 -5.11 -11.17
CA PHE A 14 8.99 -4.83 -10.06
C PHE A 14 9.09 -3.35 -9.70
N LYS A 15 7.94 -2.68 -9.53
CA LYS A 15 7.90 -1.29 -9.07
C LYS A 15 7.42 -1.25 -7.63
N VAL A 16 8.21 -0.61 -6.78
CA VAL A 16 7.88 -0.38 -5.38
C VAL A 16 7.87 1.12 -5.12
N ILE A 17 6.78 1.62 -4.55
CA ILE A 17 6.64 3.02 -4.11
C ILE A 17 6.47 3.01 -2.60
N ILE A 18 7.42 3.60 -1.88
CA ILE A 18 7.43 3.68 -0.42
C ILE A 18 7.62 5.13 -0.01
N GLY A 19 6.93 5.55 1.05
CA GLY A 19 7.21 6.81 1.72
C GLY A 19 6.13 7.19 2.71
N ASP A 20 6.37 8.30 3.39
CA ASP A 20 5.38 8.99 4.19
C ASP A 20 4.46 9.80 3.26
N PHE A 21 3.19 9.40 3.19
CA PHE A 21 2.18 10.12 2.41
C PHE A 21 1.28 10.99 3.28
N ASN A 22 1.46 10.97 4.61
CA ASN A 22 0.60 11.63 5.59
C ASN A 22 -0.91 11.37 5.34
N ALA A 23 -1.22 10.14 4.92
CA ALA A 23 -2.55 9.73 4.47
C ALA A 23 -3.01 8.52 5.27
N LYS A 24 -4.31 8.40 5.51
CA LYS A 24 -4.93 7.26 6.18
C LYS A 24 -5.88 6.57 5.22
N ILE A 25 -5.64 5.28 4.98
CA ILE A 25 -6.48 4.42 4.15
C ILE A 25 -7.40 3.60 5.05
N GLY A 26 -8.70 3.74 4.82
CA GLY A 26 -9.72 2.93 5.48
C GLY A 26 -10.01 1.63 4.73
N PRO A 27 -10.99 0.84 5.19
CA PRO A 27 -11.40 -0.39 4.52
C PRO A 27 -11.80 -0.12 3.06
N ARG A 28 -11.47 -1.08 2.18
CA ARG A 28 -11.78 -1.06 0.75
C ARG A 28 -13.24 -0.71 0.45
N ARG A 29 -13.45 0.21 -0.49
CA ARG A 29 -14.76 0.52 -1.11
C ARG A 29 -14.97 -0.31 -2.40
N PRO A 30 -16.21 -0.52 -2.87
CA PRO A 30 -16.51 -1.44 -3.98
C PRO A 30 -15.71 -1.18 -5.27
N GLU A 31 -15.46 0.09 -5.58
CA GLU A 31 -14.74 0.57 -6.75
C GLU A 31 -13.20 0.48 -6.65
N GLU A 32 -12.64 0.29 -5.45
CA GLU A 32 -11.20 0.40 -5.16
C GLU A 32 -10.50 -0.96 -5.05
N ARG A 33 -10.44 -1.72 -6.15
CA ARG A 33 -9.88 -3.09 -6.13
C ARG A 33 -8.41 -3.18 -5.70
N HIS A 34 -7.65 -2.10 -5.86
CA HIS A 34 -6.24 -2.00 -5.53
C HIS A 34 -5.98 -1.71 -4.04
N ILE A 35 -7.04 -1.36 -3.29
CA ILE A 35 -7.02 -1.18 -1.85
C ILE A 35 -7.53 -2.46 -1.20
N GLY A 36 -6.89 -2.87 -0.10
CA GLY A 36 -7.28 -4.06 0.66
C GLY A 36 -8.31 -3.75 1.73
N THR A 37 -8.94 -4.79 2.27
CA THR A 37 -10.03 -4.65 3.25
C THR A 37 -9.54 -4.28 4.66
N HIS A 38 -8.23 -4.34 4.91
CA HIS A 38 -7.63 -4.10 6.21
C HIS A 38 -7.06 -2.69 6.33
N GLY A 39 -7.72 -1.67 5.79
CA GLY A 39 -7.50 -0.29 6.23
C GLY A 39 -8.20 0.00 7.58
N LEU A 40 -7.98 1.18 8.15
CA LEU A 40 -8.61 1.58 9.43
C LEU A 40 -9.59 2.72 9.26
N GLU A 41 -9.09 3.86 8.81
CA GLU A 41 -9.79 5.13 8.80
C GLU A 41 -9.40 5.88 7.53
N TRP A 42 -10.36 6.54 6.91
CA TRP A 42 -10.14 7.41 5.76
C TRP A 42 -9.93 8.85 6.22
N ASN A 43 -8.94 9.53 5.66
CA ASN A 43 -8.87 11.00 5.66
C ASN A 43 -8.84 11.53 4.22
N GLU A 44 -8.90 12.85 4.06
CA GLU A 44 -8.89 13.50 2.73
C GLU A 44 -7.63 13.14 1.92
N GLN A 45 -6.48 13.07 2.58
CA GLN A 45 -5.23 12.64 1.93
C GLN A 45 -5.27 11.16 1.51
N GLY A 46 -6.03 10.33 2.24
CA GLY A 46 -6.30 8.94 1.92
C GLY A 46 -7.03 8.78 0.58
N GLU A 47 -8.02 9.62 0.31
CA GLU A 47 -8.74 9.61 -0.97
C GLU A 47 -7.76 9.86 -2.13
N ARG A 48 -6.92 10.88 -2.01
CA ARG A 48 -5.88 11.20 -3.01
C ARG A 48 -4.86 10.07 -3.15
N LEU A 49 -4.53 9.38 -2.06
CA LEU A 49 -3.64 8.23 -2.08
C LEU A 49 -4.27 7.03 -2.80
N SER A 50 -5.58 6.84 -2.67
CA SER A 50 -6.34 5.81 -3.39
C SER A 50 -6.37 6.10 -4.91
N GLU A 51 -6.72 7.33 -5.29
CA GLU A 51 -6.68 7.80 -6.68
C GLU A 51 -5.28 7.62 -7.28
N PHE A 52 -4.23 7.98 -6.54
CA PHE A 52 -2.85 7.76 -6.96
C PHE A 52 -2.55 6.28 -7.17
N THR A 53 -3.01 5.41 -6.26
CA THR A 53 -2.80 3.96 -6.34
C THR A 53 -3.45 3.37 -7.61
N ILE A 54 -4.64 3.83 -7.96
CA ILE A 54 -5.34 3.49 -9.21
C ILE A 54 -4.57 4.02 -10.41
N ALA A 55 -4.18 5.31 -10.39
CA ALA A 55 -3.48 5.97 -11.49
C ALA A 55 -2.12 5.33 -11.80
N THR A 56 -1.41 4.82 -10.79
CA THR A 56 -0.14 4.11 -10.98
C THR A 56 -0.31 2.62 -11.22
N ASN A 57 -1.54 2.11 -11.25
CA ASN A 57 -1.88 0.69 -11.31
C ASN A 57 -1.07 -0.17 -10.31
N THR A 58 -0.96 0.33 -9.08
CA THR A 58 -0.24 -0.36 -7.98
C THR A 58 -1.23 -0.92 -6.98
N ILE A 59 -0.83 -1.89 -6.17
CA ILE A 59 -1.60 -2.42 -5.05
C ILE A 59 -1.12 -1.75 -3.76
N HIS A 60 -2.05 -1.27 -2.93
CA HIS A 60 -1.73 -0.69 -1.63
C HIS A 60 -1.45 -1.77 -0.59
N GLY A 61 -0.16 -2.02 -0.33
CA GLY A 61 0.34 -3.16 0.44
C GLY A 61 -0.13 -3.18 1.89
N ASN A 62 -0.09 -2.04 2.58
CA ASN A 62 -0.47 -1.92 3.99
C ASN A 62 -1.88 -2.46 4.29
N SER A 63 -2.81 -2.19 3.38
CA SER A 63 -4.22 -2.59 3.52
C SER A 63 -4.51 -4.03 3.09
N GLN A 64 -3.58 -4.71 2.40
CA GLN A 64 -3.80 -6.08 1.90
C GLN A 64 -3.79 -7.13 3.02
N PHE A 65 -3.07 -6.86 4.10
CA PHE A 65 -2.83 -7.85 5.16
C PHE A 65 -3.30 -7.33 6.51
N GLN A 66 -3.95 -8.21 7.27
CA GLN A 66 -4.28 -7.90 8.66
C GLN A 66 -2.99 -7.85 9.50
N LYS A 67 -2.74 -6.69 10.12
CA LYS A 67 -1.62 -6.50 11.04
C LYS A 67 -2.10 -6.59 12.50
N PRO A 68 -1.33 -7.20 13.41
CA PRO A 68 -1.58 -7.08 14.84
C PRO A 68 -1.63 -5.60 15.26
N HIS A 69 -2.57 -5.24 16.14
CA HIS A 69 -2.77 -3.85 16.57
C HIS A 69 -1.47 -3.13 16.99
N PRO A 70 -0.55 -3.74 17.77
CA PRO A 70 0.69 -3.07 18.18
C PRO A 70 1.69 -2.78 17.04
N GLN A 71 1.61 -3.51 15.92
CA GLN A 71 2.55 -3.42 14.79
C GLN A 71 2.00 -2.62 13.61
N ARG A 72 0.82 -2.03 13.77
CA ARG A 72 0.10 -1.39 12.67
C ARG A 72 0.56 0.03 12.41
N TRP A 73 0.93 0.74 13.47
CA TRP A 73 1.34 2.15 13.43
C TRP A 73 2.84 2.24 13.21
N MET A 74 3.25 3.13 12.32
CA MET A 74 4.65 3.48 12.10
C MET A 74 4.99 4.82 12.76
N TRP A 75 3.97 5.64 13.06
CA TRP A 75 4.14 6.92 13.72
C TRP A 75 3.34 7.00 15.02
N LYS A 76 3.96 7.62 16.03
CA LYS A 76 3.36 7.91 17.34
C LYS A 76 3.60 9.38 17.68
N SER A 77 2.59 10.05 18.22
CA SER A 77 2.73 11.45 18.65
C SER A 77 3.74 11.58 19.80
N PRO A 78 4.38 12.76 19.99
CA PRO A 78 5.35 12.96 21.06
C PRO A 78 4.78 12.68 22.48
N ASN A 79 3.50 12.97 22.70
CA ASN A 79 2.79 12.67 23.94
C ASN A 79 2.25 11.23 24.00
N GLY A 80 2.35 10.47 22.91
CA GLY A 80 1.96 9.08 22.81
C GLY A 80 0.46 8.79 22.72
N GLU A 81 -0.38 9.82 22.64
CA GLU A 81 -1.84 9.68 22.55
C GLU A 81 -2.31 9.18 21.18
N TYR A 82 -1.61 9.59 20.12
CA TYR A 82 -1.99 9.27 18.75
C TYR A 82 -1.04 8.27 18.12
N HIS A 83 -1.61 7.33 17.38
CA HIS A 83 -0.90 6.32 16.62
C HIS A 83 -1.45 6.34 15.19
N ASN A 84 -0.58 6.51 14.20
CA ASN A 84 -0.99 6.69 12.82
C ASN A 84 -0.27 5.72 11.87
N GLU A 85 -0.99 5.29 10.84
CA GLU A 85 -0.48 4.54 9.69
C GLU A 85 -0.39 5.50 8.50
N ILE A 86 0.71 6.25 8.40
CA ILE A 86 0.95 7.32 7.41
C ILE A 86 2.06 7.02 6.40
N ASP A 87 2.94 6.07 6.73
CA ASP A 87 3.89 5.49 5.80
C ASP A 87 3.25 4.34 5.03
N HIS A 88 3.40 4.33 3.71
CA HIS A 88 2.74 3.33 2.86
C HIS A 88 3.70 2.71 1.86
N ILE A 89 3.52 1.42 1.63
CA ILE A 89 4.16 0.67 0.56
C ILE A 89 3.15 0.27 -0.51
N LYS A 90 3.53 0.43 -1.78
CA LYS A 90 2.74 0.02 -2.94
C LYS A 90 3.59 -0.79 -3.92
N PHE A 91 2.97 -1.75 -4.59
CA PHE A 91 3.64 -2.69 -5.49
C PHE A 91 2.93 -2.74 -6.85
N ALA A 92 3.68 -2.77 -7.95
CA ALA A 92 3.19 -3.05 -9.30
C ALA A 92 4.11 -4.03 -10.02
#